data_AF-A0A3M7F2W5-F1
#
_entry.id   AF-A0A3M7F2W5-F1
#
_cell.length_a   1.000
_cell.length_b   1.000
_cell.length_c   1.000
_cell.angle_alpha   90.00
_cell.angle_beta   90.00
_cell.angle_gamma   90.00
#
_symmetry.space_group_name_H-M   'P 1'
#
loop_
_entity.id
_entity.type
_entity.pdbx_description
1 polymer ?
#
loop_
_entity_poly.entity_id
_entity_poly.type
_entity_poly.pdbx_seq_one_letter_code
_entity_poly.pdbx_strand_id
1 'polypeptide(L)'
;MGKLIRVRVYFSSSSLFQKLFHPPSLKGKTYSPASWQSAFGLPSADELTGLDLQIKSIFVLPFSVMHPKFIIIDRQRVLLPSCNVSWEDWFEGCMDLSGPIVDQFVRFFQEFWAEESDMRPPPYTVTSKADQVDGQQSSPVSPLAVRRVDMSGVPSVFLPSPHHWNPQIRMPWQQSSKPPPTPLNICLLSLFAKASDHIFIQTPNITAQPVLDALLAALSRGVNIHVVTIA
;
A
#
# COMPACT_ATOMS: atom_id res chain seq x y z
N MET A 1 -18.94 -10.23 -28.41
CA MET A 1 -17.60 -10.24 -27.79
C MET A 1 -17.80 -9.94 -26.31
N GLY A 2 -17.48 -10.88 -25.42
CA GLY A 2 -17.77 -10.73 -23.98
C GLY A 2 -17.02 -9.56 -23.36
N LYS A 3 -17.60 -8.91 -22.34
CA LYS A 3 -16.89 -7.90 -21.54
C LYS A 3 -15.73 -8.60 -20.81
N LEU A 4 -14.50 -8.25 -21.16
CA LEU A 4 -13.31 -8.72 -20.44
C LEU A 4 -13.16 -7.92 -19.15
N ILE A 5 -12.94 -8.62 -18.04
CA ILE A 5 -12.60 -7.98 -16.75
C ILE A 5 -11.12 -7.64 -16.80
N ARG A 6 -10.79 -6.36 -16.58
CA ARG A 6 -9.40 -5.91 -16.55
C ARG A 6 -8.78 -6.17 -15.18
N VAL A 7 -7.69 -6.93 -15.16
CA VAL A 7 -6.94 -7.27 -13.95
C VAL A 7 -5.47 -6.91 -14.13
N ARG A 8 -4.91 -6.16 -13.18
CA ARG A 8 -3.49 -5.77 -13.13
C ARG A 8 -2.88 -6.24 -11.81
N VAL A 9 -1.89 -7.12 -11.90
CA VAL A 9 -1.17 -7.64 -10.72
C VAL A 9 0.26 -7.13 -10.77
N TYR A 10 0.50 -6.05 -10.03
CA TYR A 10 1.79 -5.35 -10.01
C TYR A 10 2.45 -5.49 -8.64
N PHE A 11 3.71 -5.91 -8.62
CA PHE A 11 4.44 -6.19 -7.39
C PHE A 11 5.92 -5.81 -7.51
N SER A 12 6.61 -5.63 -6.39
CA SER A 12 8.03 -5.28 -6.45
C SER A 12 8.92 -6.51 -6.64
N SER A 13 8.75 -7.52 -5.79
CA SER A 13 9.56 -8.73 -5.85
C SER A 13 8.79 -9.95 -5.38
N SER A 14 9.06 -11.09 -6.01
CA SER A 14 8.52 -12.40 -5.66
C SER A 14 9.57 -13.40 -5.19
N SER A 15 10.86 -13.19 -5.46
CA SER A 15 11.92 -14.11 -5.02
C SER A 15 13.31 -13.44 -5.00
N LEU A 16 14.24 -14.02 -4.24
CA LEU A 16 15.62 -13.53 -4.14
C LEU A 16 16.34 -13.59 -5.50
N PHE A 17 16.14 -14.66 -6.27
CA PHE A 17 16.67 -14.80 -7.63
C PHE A 17 16.08 -13.77 -8.60
N GLN A 18 14.77 -13.46 -8.48
CA GLN A 18 14.17 -12.40 -9.28
C GLN A 18 14.81 -11.04 -8.97
N LYS A 19 15.15 -10.74 -7.70
CA LYS A 19 15.84 -9.49 -7.33
C LYS A 19 17.22 -9.37 -7.97
N LEU A 20 17.99 -10.46 -7.97
CA LEU A 20 19.37 -10.51 -8.48
C LEU A 20 19.48 -10.29 -9.99
N PHE A 21 18.50 -10.76 -10.75
CA PHE A 21 18.48 -10.65 -12.23
C PHE A 21 17.43 -9.67 -12.75
N HIS A 22 16.86 -8.83 -11.87
CA HIS A 22 15.85 -7.86 -12.29
C HIS A 22 16.48 -6.74 -13.12
N PRO A 23 15.84 -6.28 -14.21
CA PRO A 23 16.29 -5.08 -14.88
C PRO A 23 16.25 -3.88 -13.91
N PRO A 24 17.28 -3.03 -13.85
CA PRO A 24 17.29 -1.82 -13.03
C PRO A 24 16.37 -0.70 -13.57
N SER A 25 15.46 -1.04 -14.49
CA SER A 25 14.59 -0.09 -15.19
C SER A 25 13.32 0.17 -14.39
N LEU A 26 12.90 1.44 -14.33
CA LEU A 26 11.60 1.85 -13.81
C LEU A 26 10.43 1.33 -14.66
N LYS A 27 10.69 0.90 -15.91
CA LYS A 27 9.68 0.18 -16.72
C LYS A 27 9.43 -1.24 -16.20
N GLY A 28 10.32 -1.79 -15.39
CA GLY A 28 10.18 -3.12 -14.81
C GLY A 28 10.19 -4.25 -15.83
N LYS A 29 9.56 -5.37 -15.47
CA LYS A 29 9.38 -6.58 -16.28
C LYS A 29 7.91 -6.93 -16.39
N THR A 30 7.37 -6.95 -17.59
CA THR A 30 6.05 -7.51 -17.88
C THR A 30 6.18 -8.99 -18.23
N TYR A 31 5.32 -9.82 -17.65
CA TYR A 31 5.34 -11.27 -17.84
C TYR A 31 4.39 -11.68 -18.96
N SER A 32 4.89 -12.42 -19.95
CA SER A 32 4.07 -12.92 -21.06
C SER A 32 3.10 -14.02 -20.57
N PRO A 33 1.94 -14.20 -21.24
CA PRO A 33 0.95 -15.20 -20.85
C PRO A 33 1.50 -16.63 -20.72
N ALA A 34 2.44 -17.01 -21.60
CA ALA A 34 3.11 -18.31 -21.57
C ALA A 34 3.92 -18.57 -20.29
N SER A 35 4.32 -17.50 -19.57
CA SER A 35 5.11 -17.61 -18.33
C SER A 35 4.26 -17.66 -17.05
N TRP A 36 2.95 -17.41 -17.13
CA TRP A 36 2.13 -17.22 -15.93
C TRP A 36 2.01 -18.48 -15.08
N GLN A 37 1.80 -19.64 -15.72
CA GLN A 37 1.68 -20.91 -15.02
C GLN A 37 3.00 -21.30 -14.35
N SER A 38 4.12 -21.22 -15.07
CA SER A 38 5.43 -21.61 -14.53
C SER A 38 5.98 -20.62 -13.49
N ALA A 39 5.68 -19.32 -13.63
CA ALA A 39 6.21 -18.29 -12.72
C ALA A 39 5.31 -18.05 -11.49
N PHE A 40 4.00 -18.26 -11.59
CA PHE A 40 3.03 -17.88 -10.57
C PHE A 40 2.03 -18.98 -10.20
N GLY A 41 2.08 -20.16 -10.85
CA GLY A 41 1.11 -21.22 -10.61
C GLY A 41 -0.31 -20.89 -11.07
N LEU A 42 -0.47 -19.90 -11.95
CA LEU A 42 -1.76 -19.53 -12.52
C LEU A 42 -2.24 -20.56 -13.57
N PRO A 43 -3.55 -20.64 -13.87
CA PRO A 43 -4.04 -21.37 -15.04
C PRO A 43 -3.38 -20.89 -16.33
N SER A 44 -3.44 -21.71 -17.38
CA SER A 44 -2.92 -21.34 -18.69
C SER A 44 -3.69 -20.14 -19.27
N ALA A 45 -3.05 -19.40 -20.17
CA ALA A 45 -3.65 -18.22 -20.79
C ALA A 45 -4.99 -18.54 -21.49
N ASP A 46 -5.11 -19.73 -22.07
CA ASP A 46 -6.31 -20.21 -22.78
C ASP A 46 -7.47 -20.54 -21.83
N GLU A 47 -7.19 -20.74 -20.53
CA GLU A 47 -8.22 -20.90 -19.49
C GLU A 47 -8.70 -19.56 -18.94
N LEU A 48 -7.92 -18.48 -19.09
CA LEU A 48 -8.19 -17.14 -18.57
C LEU A 48 -8.90 -16.23 -19.59
N THR A 49 -9.73 -16.80 -20.47
CA THR A 49 -10.36 -16.10 -21.61
C THR A 49 -11.32 -14.96 -21.24
N GLY A 50 -11.77 -14.88 -19.98
CA GLY A 50 -12.61 -13.79 -19.47
C GLY A 50 -11.84 -12.57 -18.95
N LEU A 51 -10.51 -12.63 -18.89
CA LEU A 51 -9.67 -11.61 -18.25
C LEU A 51 -8.76 -10.90 -19.25
N ASP A 52 -8.74 -9.57 -19.19
CA ASP A 52 -7.61 -8.76 -19.64
C ASP A 52 -6.60 -8.73 -18.48
N LEU A 53 -5.78 -9.77 -18.35
CA LEU A 53 -4.79 -9.94 -17.28
C LEU A 53 -3.41 -9.43 -17.71
N GLN A 54 -2.80 -8.62 -16.84
CA GLN A 54 -1.40 -8.24 -16.98
C GLN A 54 -0.68 -8.36 -15.64
N ILE A 55 0.52 -8.92 -15.69
CA ILE A 55 1.39 -9.11 -14.53
C ILE A 55 2.72 -8.41 -14.80
N LYS A 56 3.13 -7.55 -13.88
CA LYS A 56 4.35 -6.73 -14.00
C LYS A 56 5.07 -6.66 -12.67
N SER A 57 6.41 -6.67 -12.72
CA SER A 57 7.24 -6.37 -11.57
C SER A 57 8.15 -5.17 -11.77
N ILE A 58 8.32 -4.35 -10.73
CA ILE A 58 9.28 -3.24 -10.71
C ILE A 58 10.16 -3.37 -9.46
N PHE A 59 11.45 -3.58 -9.67
CA PHE A 59 12.45 -3.67 -8.63
C PHE A 59 13.69 -2.89 -9.05
N VAL A 60 14.19 -2.01 -8.18
CA VAL A 60 15.31 -1.10 -8.49
C VAL A 60 16.48 -1.43 -7.55
N LEU A 61 17.55 -1.98 -8.11
CA LEU A 61 18.81 -2.21 -7.40
C LEU A 61 19.58 -0.86 -7.23
N PRO A 62 20.45 -0.71 -6.22
CA PRO A 62 20.84 -1.70 -5.21
C PRO A 62 19.87 -1.79 -4.01
N PHE A 63 19.01 -0.79 -3.78
CA PHE A 63 18.12 -0.75 -2.62
C PHE A 63 16.77 -0.12 -2.99
N SER A 64 15.80 -0.96 -3.37
CA SER A 64 14.39 -0.55 -3.40
C SER A 64 13.44 -1.73 -3.48
N VAL A 65 12.68 -1.95 -2.41
CA VAL A 65 11.42 -2.68 -2.46
C VAL A 65 10.32 -1.63 -2.51
N MET A 66 9.52 -1.62 -3.57
CA MET A 66 8.31 -0.81 -3.56
C MET A 66 7.34 -1.45 -2.56
N HIS A 67 6.97 -0.70 -1.52
CA HIS A 67 6.15 -1.22 -0.43
C HIS A 67 4.65 -0.80 -0.41
N PRO A 68 4.07 -0.10 -1.42
CA PRO A 68 2.64 0.19 -1.37
C PRO A 68 1.84 -1.10 -1.54
N LYS A 69 0.77 -1.25 -0.76
CA LYS A 69 -0.21 -2.34 -0.87
C LYS A 69 -1.56 -1.69 -1.01
N PHE A 70 -2.23 -1.87 -2.12
CA PHE A 70 -3.61 -1.42 -2.29
C PHE A 70 -4.24 -2.16 -3.44
N ILE A 71 -5.57 -2.23 -3.44
CA ILE A 71 -6.36 -2.82 -4.52
C ILE A 71 -7.38 -1.77 -4.96
N ILE A 72 -7.34 -1.37 -6.23
CA ILE A 72 -8.35 -0.48 -6.81
C ILE A 72 -9.40 -1.33 -7.51
N ILE A 73 -10.65 -1.18 -7.13
CA ILE A 73 -11.78 -1.88 -7.75
C ILE A 73 -12.63 -0.85 -8.47
N ASP A 74 -12.80 -1.03 -9.78
CA ASP A 74 -13.64 -0.22 -10.66
C ASP A 74 -13.38 1.30 -10.65
N ARG A 75 -12.23 1.74 -10.11
CA ARG A 75 -11.94 3.15 -9.78
C ARG A 75 -13.01 3.79 -8.86
N GLN A 76 -13.73 2.99 -8.08
CA GLN A 76 -14.76 3.44 -7.14
C GLN A 76 -14.44 3.07 -5.69
N ARG A 77 -13.57 2.07 -5.49
CA ARG A 77 -13.19 1.56 -4.18
C ARG A 77 -11.69 1.27 -4.12
N VAL A 78 -11.12 1.47 -2.94
CA VAL A 78 -9.74 1.08 -2.62
C VAL A 78 -9.73 0.22 -1.37
N LEU A 79 -9.12 -0.96 -1.44
CA LEU A 79 -8.75 -1.73 -0.27
C LEU A 79 -7.29 -1.42 0.09
N LEU A 80 -7.04 -1.04 1.33
CA LEU A 80 -5.71 -0.74 1.88
C LEU A 80 -5.40 -1.75 2.99
N PRO A 81 -4.81 -2.91 2.65
CA PRO A 81 -4.41 -3.91 3.63
C PRO A 81 -3.10 -3.53 4.33
N SER A 82 -2.92 -3.95 5.57
CA SER A 82 -1.65 -3.80 6.28
C SER A 82 -0.58 -4.81 5.87
N CYS A 83 -0.97 -5.94 5.26
CA CYS A 83 -0.07 -7.02 4.82
C CYS A 83 -0.09 -7.28 3.31
N ASN A 84 0.88 -8.08 2.85
CA ASN A 84 0.87 -8.64 1.50
C ASN A 84 -0.21 -9.73 1.40
N VAL A 85 -0.67 -10.04 0.18
CA VAL A 85 -1.51 -11.21 -0.07
C VAL A 85 -0.71 -12.47 0.31
N SER A 86 -1.19 -13.19 1.32
CA SER A 86 -0.51 -14.34 1.93
C SER A 86 -1.57 -15.38 2.33
N TRP A 87 -1.15 -16.65 2.46
CA TRP A 87 -1.99 -17.72 2.98
C TRP A 87 -2.05 -17.74 4.51
N GLU A 88 -1.17 -17.00 5.18
CA GLU A 88 -0.99 -17.02 6.63
C GLU A 88 -1.98 -16.07 7.34
N ASP A 89 -2.41 -16.46 8.52
CA ASP A 89 -3.30 -15.67 9.39
C ASP A 89 -2.50 -14.66 10.23
N TRP A 90 -2.02 -13.59 9.60
CA TRP A 90 -1.11 -12.60 10.22
C TRP A 90 -1.74 -11.68 11.28
N PHE A 91 -3.02 -11.85 11.66
CA PHE A 91 -3.77 -10.92 12.52
C PHE A 91 -3.68 -9.46 12.04
N GLU A 92 -4.17 -9.22 10.81
CA GLU A 92 -3.98 -7.97 10.08
C GLU A 92 -5.31 -7.23 9.83
N GLY A 93 -5.20 -5.94 9.49
CA GLY A 93 -6.34 -5.08 9.17
C GLY A 93 -6.42 -4.74 7.68
N CYS A 94 -7.60 -4.32 7.24
CA CYS A 94 -7.80 -3.75 5.91
C CYS A 94 -8.80 -2.59 5.99
N MET A 95 -8.48 -1.46 5.36
CA MET A 95 -9.43 -0.36 5.20
C MET A 95 -10.10 -0.45 3.83
N ASP A 96 -11.43 -0.49 3.81
CA ASP A 96 -12.24 -0.33 2.60
C ASP A 96 -12.63 1.15 2.47
N LEU A 97 -12.10 1.81 1.44
CA LEU A 97 -12.22 3.24 1.20
C LEU A 97 -13.00 3.52 -0.09
N SER A 98 -13.86 4.53 -0.06
CA SER A 98 -14.60 5.03 -1.22
C SER A 98 -14.62 6.57 -1.25
N GLY A 99 -15.06 7.16 -2.36
CA GLY A 99 -15.12 8.61 -2.54
C GLY A 99 -13.86 9.22 -3.17
N PRO A 100 -13.65 10.55 -3.04
CA PRO A 100 -12.61 11.28 -3.78
C PRO A 100 -11.17 10.81 -3.55
N ILE A 101 -10.91 10.13 -2.43
CA ILE A 101 -9.57 9.56 -2.15
C ILE A 101 -9.17 8.48 -3.17
N VAL A 102 -10.14 7.79 -3.77
CA VAL A 102 -9.91 6.74 -4.77
C VAL A 102 -9.16 7.29 -5.98
N ASP A 103 -9.48 8.52 -6.41
CA ASP A 103 -8.80 9.18 -7.53
C ASP A 103 -7.31 9.40 -7.25
N GLN A 104 -6.92 9.64 -5.99
CA GLN A 104 -5.52 9.80 -5.62
C GLN A 104 -4.75 8.48 -5.74
N PHE A 105 -5.35 7.36 -5.33
CA PHE A 105 -4.76 6.03 -5.52
C PHE A 105 -4.67 5.66 -7.01
N VAL A 106 -5.68 6.00 -7.81
CA VAL A 106 -5.64 5.81 -9.27
C VAL A 106 -4.50 6.60 -9.89
N ARG A 107 -4.33 7.88 -9.52
CA ARG A 107 -3.20 8.71 -10.00
C ARG A 107 -1.85 8.14 -9.58
N PHE A 108 -1.72 7.76 -8.31
CA PHE A 108 -0.49 7.16 -7.79
C PHE A 108 -0.12 5.86 -8.53
N PHE A 109 -1.11 5.01 -8.82
CA PHE A 109 -0.93 3.84 -9.66
C PHE A 109 -0.51 4.22 -11.09
N GLN A 110 -1.15 5.21 -11.69
CA GLN A 110 -0.90 5.67 -13.05
C GLN A 110 0.49 6.29 -13.23
N GLU A 111 0.97 7.02 -12.25
CA GLU A 111 2.26 7.70 -12.30
C GLU A 111 3.45 6.74 -12.26
N PHE A 112 3.33 5.62 -11.53
CA PHE A 112 4.47 4.74 -11.28
C PHE A 112 4.34 3.35 -11.92
N TRP A 113 3.15 2.75 -11.88
CA TRP A 113 2.99 1.34 -12.22
C TRP A 113 2.36 1.08 -13.58
N ALA A 114 1.40 1.92 -13.97
CA ALA A 114 0.59 1.76 -15.16
C ALA A 114 1.40 1.68 -16.46
N GLU A 115 0.86 0.92 -17.41
CA GLU A 115 1.23 1.06 -18.83
C GLU A 115 0.32 2.07 -19.54
N GLU A 116 0.66 2.43 -20.77
CA GLU A 116 -0.14 3.34 -21.60
C GLU A 116 -1.60 2.84 -21.77
N SER A 117 -1.79 1.52 -21.83
CA SER A 117 -3.11 0.88 -21.90
C SER A 117 -3.97 1.08 -20.65
N ASP A 118 -3.34 1.34 -19.49
CA ASP A 118 -3.98 1.46 -18.18
C ASP A 118 -4.39 2.91 -17.85
N MET A 119 -3.86 3.87 -18.61
CA MET A 119 -4.21 5.29 -18.46
C MET A 119 -5.69 5.52 -18.74
N ARG A 120 -6.21 4.83 -19.77
CA ARG A 120 -7.63 4.90 -20.15
C ARG A 120 -8.51 4.13 -19.16
N PRO A 121 -9.71 4.65 -18.85
CA PRO A 121 -10.68 3.91 -18.04
C PRO A 121 -11.00 2.55 -18.69
N PRO A 122 -11.41 1.56 -17.89
CA PRO A 122 -11.76 0.24 -18.41
C PRO A 122 -12.87 0.36 -19.47
N PRO A 123 -12.86 -0.50 -20.51
CA PRO A 123 -13.79 -0.41 -21.64
C PRO A 123 -15.22 -0.87 -21.31
N TYR A 124 -15.52 -1.11 -20.03
CA TYR A 124 -16.83 -1.52 -19.56
C TYR A 124 -17.45 -0.45 -18.69
N THR A 125 -18.77 -0.26 -18.85
CA THR A 125 -19.56 0.58 -17.95
C THR A 125 -19.60 -0.07 -16.58
N VAL A 126 -19.02 0.59 -15.59
CA VAL A 126 -19.25 0.27 -14.18
C VAL A 126 -20.65 0.75 -13.87
N THR A 127 -21.57 -0.18 -13.65
CA THR A 127 -22.89 0.20 -13.16
C THR A 127 -22.73 0.32 -11.65
N SER A 128 -22.75 1.55 -11.12
CA SER A 128 -22.78 1.77 -9.68
C SER A 128 -24.11 1.24 -9.14
N LYS A 129 -24.20 -0.07 -8.92
CA LYS A 129 -25.11 -0.56 -7.90
C LYS A 129 -24.50 -0.05 -6.61
N ALA A 130 -25.09 1.00 -6.06
CA ALA A 130 -24.84 1.38 -4.68
C ALA A 130 -25.02 0.09 -3.88
N ASP A 131 -23.92 -0.45 -3.37
CA ASP A 131 -23.90 -1.61 -2.50
C ASP A 131 -24.67 -1.20 -1.24
N GLN A 132 -26.00 -1.35 -1.26
CA GLN A 132 -26.79 -1.59 -0.07
C GLN A 132 -26.42 -3.00 0.41
N VAL A 133 -25.21 -3.14 0.94
CA VAL A 133 -24.85 -4.32 1.72
C VAL A 133 -25.43 -4.07 3.11
N ASP A 134 -26.48 -4.85 3.36
CA ASP A 134 -27.38 -4.84 4.49
C ASP A 134 -26.70 -4.51 5.84
N GLY A 135 -27.41 -3.72 6.65
CA GLY A 135 -26.93 -3.22 7.93
C GLY A 135 -26.81 -4.36 8.95
N GLN A 136 -25.62 -4.96 9.08
CA GLN A 136 -25.35 -5.88 10.18
C GLN A 136 -25.19 -5.09 11.48
N GLN A 137 -26.16 -5.29 12.37
CA GLN A 137 -26.20 -4.79 13.74
C GLN A 137 -24.89 -5.11 14.48
N SER A 138 -24.40 -4.09 15.18
CA SER A 138 -23.19 -4.13 16.01
C SER A 138 -23.33 -5.10 17.19
N SER A 139 -22.77 -6.30 17.04
CA SER A 139 -22.46 -7.22 18.14
C SER A 139 -21.14 -6.82 18.82
N PRO A 140 -20.88 -7.24 20.08
CA PRO A 140 -19.69 -6.84 20.81
C PRO A 140 -18.42 -7.38 20.14
N VAL A 141 -17.31 -6.69 20.43
CA VAL A 141 -15.99 -6.72 19.78
C VAL A 141 -15.52 -8.14 19.42
N SER A 142 -15.80 -8.56 18.18
CA SER A 142 -15.15 -9.73 17.58
C SER A 142 -13.89 -9.26 16.84
N PRO A 143 -12.74 -9.92 17.00
CA PRO A 143 -11.53 -9.63 16.23
C PRO A 143 -11.70 -9.91 14.72
N LEU A 144 -12.77 -10.61 14.33
CA LEU A 144 -13.16 -10.87 12.94
C LEU A 144 -14.23 -9.89 12.43
N ALA A 145 -14.62 -8.88 13.23
CA ALA A 145 -15.72 -7.99 12.89
C ALA A 145 -15.31 -6.98 11.81
N VAL A 146 -16.00 -7.03 10.67
CA VAL A 146 -16.02 -5.93 9.71
C VAL A 146 -16.85 -4.80 10.32
N ARG A 147 -16.25 -3.64 10.53
CA ARG A 147 -16.96 -2.44 10.98
C ARG A 147 -17.04 -1.42 9.86
N ARG A 148 -18.26 -1.07 9.47
CA ARG A 148 -18.50 0.10 8.64
C ARG A 148 -18.46 1.34 9.52
N VAL A 149 -17.60 2.27 9.16
CA VAL A 149 -17.52 3.58 9.79
C VAL A 149 -17.83 4.61 8.70
N ASP A 150 -18.89 5.39 8.87
CA ASP A 150 -19.16 6.51 7.96
C ASP A 150 -18.18 7.64 8.28
N MET A 151 -17.33 7.92 7.31
CA MET A 151 -16.29 8.95 7.39
C MET A 151 -16.50 10.04 6.32
N SER A 152 -17.71 10.17 5.77
CA SER A 152 -18.03 11.10 4.68
C SER A 152 -17.70 12.57 4.99
N GLY A 153 -17.74 12.97 6.26
CA GLY A 153 -17.38 14.32 6.73
C GLY A 153 -15.93 14.48 7.20
N VAL A 154 -15.12 13.41 7.21
CA VAL A 154 -13.75 13.45 7.73
C VAL A 154 -12.77 13.71 6.59
N PRO A 155 -11.99 14.81 6.63
CA PRO A 155 -10.98 15.08 5.61
C PRO A 155 -9.95 13.95 5.55
N SER A 156 -9.77 13.38 4.36
CA SER A 156 -8.73 12.39 4.09
C SER A 156 -7.56 13.02 3.34
N VAL A 157 -6.33 12.74 3.76
CA VAL A 157 -5.12 13.16 3.06
C VAL A 157 -4.35 11.94 2.55
N PHE A 158 -3.97 11.96 1.28
CA PHE A 158 -3.06 10.96 0.69
C PHE A 158 -1.62 11.45 0.86
N LEU A 159 -0.78 10.69 1.57
CA LEU A 159 0.60 11.07 1.89
C LEU A 159 1.59 10.15 1.16
N PRO A 160 1.93 10.46 -0.10
CA PRO A 160 2.86 9.63 -0.84
C PRO A 160 4.26 9.71 -0.21
N SER A 161 4.97 8.59 -0.22
CA SER A 161 6.40 8.54 0.06
C SER A 161 7.10 8.04 -1.20
N PRO A 162 7.43 8.94 -2.14
CA PRO A 162 8.10 8.54 -3.37
C PRO A 162 9.43 7.87 -3.04
N HIS A 163 9.81 6.89 -3.86
CA HIS A 163 11.12 6.27 -3.75
C HIS A 163 12.19 7.35 -3.88
N HIS A 164 13.15 7.35 -2.97
CA HIS A 164 14.30 8.24 -3.02
C HIS A 164 15.56 7.42 -2.83
N TRP A 165 16.47 7.49 -3.81
CA TRP A 165 17.80 6.92 -3.66
C TRP A 165 18.65 7.85 -2.80
N ASN A 166 18.89 7.47 -1.54
CA ASN A 166 19.82 8.15 -0.65
C ASN A 166 20.96 7.21 -0.22
N PRO A 167 22.01 7.06 -1.03
CA PRO A 167 23.12 6.14 -0.77
C PRO A 167 24.09 6.66 0.30
N GLN A 168 23.65 7.52 1.23
CA GLN A 168 24.49 7.99 2.33
C GLN A 168 24.84 6.80 3.25
N ILE A 169 25.86 6.04 2.87
CA ILE A 169 26.49 5.02 3.70
C ILE A 169 27.11 5.76 4.88
N ARG A 170 26.49 5.61 6.05
CA ARG A 170 26.96 6.18 7.30
C ARG A 170 27.60 5.10 8.16
N MET A 171 28.65 5.49 8.84
CA MET A 171 29.34 4.64 9.80
C MET A 171 28.57 4.60 11.13
N PRO A 172 28.72 3.55 11.96
CA PRO A 172 27.94 3.36 13.20
C PRO A 172 28.06 4.51 14.22
N TRP A 173 29.13 5.30 14.16
CA TRP A 173 29.39 6.43 15.05
C TRP A 173 28.81 7.77 14.55
N GLN A 174 28.22 7.81 13.35
CA GLN A 174 27.63 9.02 12.80
C GLN A 174 26.16 9.13 13.24
N GLN A 175 25.72 10.34 13.58
CA GLN A 175 24.31 10.62 13.88
C GLN A 175 23.40 10.16 12.73
N SER A 176 22.21 9.68 13.08
CA SER A 176 21.21 9.21 12.12
C SER A 176 20.92 10.27 11.06
N SER A 177 20.77 9.83 9.81
CA SER A 177 20.39 10.71 8.71
C SER A 177 19.09 11.44 9.01
N LYS A 178 19.01 12.73 8.63
CA LYS A 178 17.74 13.44 8.63
C LYS A 178 16.73 12.65 7.76
N PRO A 179 15.48 12.46 8.23
CA PRO A 179 14.48 11.78 7.44
C PRO A 179 14.26 12.55 6.14
N PRO A 180 14.09 11.86 4.99
CA PRO A 180 13.79 12.56 3.74
C PRO A 180 12.47 13.33 3.88
N PRO A 181 12.35 14.53 3.29
CA PRO A 181 11.19 15.40 3.45
C PRO A 181 10.01 14.92 2.60
N THR A 182 9.61 13.66 2.75
CA THR A 182 8.41 13.14 2.09
C THR A 182 7.16 13.69 2.78
N PRO A 183 6.04 13.87 2.06
CA PRO A 183 4.76 14.25 2.67
C PRO A 183 4.39 13.41 3.89
N LEU A 184 4.62 12.09 3.82
CA LEU A 184 4.40 11.18 4.95
C LEU A 184 5.28 11.53 6.16
N ASN A 185 6.59 11.67 5.98
CA ASN A 185 7.51 11.95 7.08
C ASN A 185 7.22 13.31 7.72
N ILE A 186 7.00 14.34 6.89
CA ILE A 186 6.68 15.69 7.36
C ILE A 186 5.39 15.68 8.18
N CYS A 187 4.34 15.04 7.66
CA CYS A 187 3.06 14.95 8.35
C CYS A 187 3.21 14.21 9.69
N LEU A 188 3.83 13.02 9.68
CA LEU A 188 4.00 12.19 10.87
C LEU A 188 4.77 12.93 11.98
N LEU A 189 5.92 13.52 11.65
CA LEU A 189 6.72 14.26 12.62
C LEU A 189 6.01 15.53 13.10
N SER A 190 5.26 16.20 12.22
CA SER A 190 4.43 17.35 12.61
C SER A 190 3.32 16.95 13.58
N LEU A 191 2.71 15.78 13.41
CA LEU A 191 1.69 15.27 14.32
C LEU A 191 2.29 14.98 15.70
N PHE A 192 3.45 14.33 15.78
CA PHE A 192 4.14 14.11 17.05
C PHE A 192 4.57 15.42 17.73
N ALA A 193 5.02 16.40 16.95
CA ALA A 193 5.42 17.71 17.49
C ALA A 193 4.22 18.50 18.05
N LYS A 194 3.03 18.34 17.46
CA LYS A 194 1.81 19.05 17.85
C LYS A 194 0.96 18.30 18.89
N ALA A 195 1.22 17.02 19.12
CA ALA A 195 0.51 16.25 20.12
C ALA A 195 0.66 16.90 21.51
N SER A 196 -0.47 17.02 22.21
CA SER A 196 -0.57 17.71 23.50
C SER A 196 -1.03 16.81 24.65
N ASP A 197 -1.60 15.64 24.37
CA ASP A 197 -2.24 14.79 25.40
C ASP A 197 -1.82 13.32 25.27
N HIS A 198 -2.17 12.66 24.16
CA HIS A 198 -1.90 11.24 23.98
C HIS A 198 -1.43 10.89 22.56
N ILE A 199 -0.46 9.98 22.46
CA ILE A 199 -0.01 9.35 21.21
C ILE A 199 -0.17 7.84 21.36
N PHE A 200 -0.97 7.23 20.49
CA PHE A 200 -1.07 5.77 20.37
C PHE A 200 -0.38 5.31 19.09
N ILE A 201 0.48 4.29 19.19
CA ILE A 201 1.17 3.69 18.04
C ILE A 201 1.02 2.17 18.10
N GLN A 202 0.50 1.59 17.03
CA GLN A 202 0.56 0.15 16.79
C GLN A 202 1.45 -0.10 15.58
N THR A 203 2.56 -0.82 15.78
CA THR A 203 3.54 -1.10 14.72
C THR A 203 4.29 -2.39 15.04
N PRO A 204 4.68 -3.22 14.05
CA PRO A 204 5.49 -4.40 14.33
C PRO A 204 6.82 -4.08 15.04
N ASN A 205 7.42 -2.94 14.73
CA ASN A 205 8.62 -2.44 15.41
C ASN A 205 8.72 -0.92 15.36
N ILE A 206 9.54 -0.35 16.24
CA ILE A 206 9.85 1.08 16.27
C ILE A 206 11.38 1.28 16.27
N THR A 207 11.94 1.44 15.08
CA THR A 207 13.41 1.44 14.89
C THR A 207 13.94 2.74 14.26
N ALA A 208 13.05 3.62 13.78
CA ALA A 208 13.44 4.86 13.13
C ALA A 208 13.86 5.92 14.15
N GLN A 209 15.14 6.29 14.18
CA GLN A 209 15.67 7.30 15.11
C GLN A 209 14.89 8.63 15.10
N PRO A 210 14.52 9.22 13.94
CA PRO A 210 13.75 10.47 13.95
C PRO A 210 12.37 10.35 14.63
N VAL A 211 11.77 9.16 14.60
CA VAL A 211 10.51 8.88 15.32
C VAL A 211 10.78 8.78 16.82
N LEU A 212 11.83 8.04 17.23
CA LEU A 212 12.22 7.93 18.64
C LEU A 212 12.52 9.31 19.25
N ASP A 213 13.30 10.15 18.55
CA ASP A 213 13.63 11.50 18.98
C ASP A 213 12.36 12.37 19.14
N ALA A 214 11.41 12.27 18.19
CA ALA A 214 10.15 13.00 18.24
C ALA A 214 9.25 12.55 19.40
N LEU A 215 9.22 11.24 19.71
CA LEU A 215 8.46 10.71 20.83
C LEU A 215 9.08 11.09 22.18
N LEU A 216 10.41 11.04 22.30
CA LEU A 216 11.12 11.54 23.49
C LEU A 216 10.84 13.03 23.72
N ALA A 217 10.83 13.83 22.65
CA ALA A 217 10.45 15.23 22.71
C ALA A 217 8.97 15.45 23.07
N ALA A 218 8.07 14.51 22.76
CA ALA A 218 6.67 14.57 23.20
C ALA A 218 6.53 14.19 24.69
N LEU A 219 7.24 13.16 25.15
CA LEU A 219 7.30 12.78 26.56
C LEU A 219 7.82 13.92 27.44
N SER A 220 8.86 14.63 27.00
CA SER A 220 9.40 15.78 27.75
C SER A 220 8.42 16.95 27.87
N ARG A 221 7.41 17.03 26.99
CA ARG A 221 6.30 17.99 27.08
C ARG A 221 5.13 17.48 27.93
N GLY A 222 5.20 16.27 28.49
CA GLY A 222 4.14 15.66 29.29
C GLY A 222 3.06 14.91 28.49
N VAL A 223 3.32 14.60 27.21
CA VAL A 223 2.39 13.81 26.38
C VAL A 223 2.48 12.33 26.75
N ASN A 224 1.33 11.69 26.97
CA ASN A 224 1.26 10.25 27.23
C ASN A 224 1.51 9.45 25.94
N ILE A 225 2.39 8.46 25.99
CA ILE A 225 2.72 7.62 24.83
C ILE A 225 2.42 6.16 25.15
N HIS A 226 1.62 5.53 24.30
CA HIS A 226 1.32 4.11 24.35
C HIS A 226 1.72 3.46 23.02
N VAL A 227 2.68 2.53 23.09
CA VAL A 227 3.17 1.77 21.93
C VAL A 227 2.82 0.30 22.10
N VAL A 228 2.22 -0.30 21.07
CA VAL A 228 1.92 -1.73 20.97
C VAL A 228 2.75 -2.30 19.82
N THR A 229 3.60 -3.28 20.14
CA THR A 229 4.41 -4.02 19.16
C THR A 229 4.15 -5.52 19.25
N ILE A 230 4.46 -6.24 18.18
CA ILE A 230 4.50 -7.71 18.22
C ILE A 230 5.89 -8.13 18.71
N ALA A 231 5.95 -9.09 19.63
CA ALA A 231 7.19 -9.67 20.16
C ALA A 231 7.68 -10.81 19.27
#